data_AF-A0A9W9XGA1-F1
#
_entry.id   AF-A0A9W9XGA1-F1
#
_cell.length_a   1.000
_cell.length_b   1.000
_cell.length_c   1.000
_cell.angle_alpha   90.00
_cell.angle_beta   90.00
_cell.angle_gamma   90.00
#
_symmetry.space_group_name_H-M   'P 1'
#
loop_
_entity.id
_entity.type
_entity.pdbx_description
1 polymer ?
#
loop_
_entity_poly.entity_id
_entity_poly.type
_entity_poly.pdbx_seq_one_letter_code
_entity_poly.pdbx_strand_id
1 'polypeptide(L)'
;MTTYVLYSPDGAINEFFNSNTTVTRKQCDEFAISRAGGVSTALQMQGVCSYTVTAGPNNSKLFQFRDENSVIDMGNISLAKTVHPDFVASCKYLGTMGDSRPVYVYEMEHLTGTAHIIARIPPEDMLRQRNTIKDFASFNQIFDLLARNLLSRFAPNLDMVRKELPALFSKALPCVLSYGDLNMMNLLVNPKTGNIIGIVDWAELRILPFGFALYGLENLLGRMDSEGWRYYDGYRELESLFW
;
A
#
# COMPACT_ATOMS: atom_id res chain seq x y z
N MET A 1 -23.87 -26.02 3.46
CA MET A 1 -22.96 -26.09 4.62
C MET A 1 -21.64 -25.48 4.19
N THR A 2 -21.31 -24.29 4.67
CA THR A 2 -20.02 -23.66 4.38
C THR A 2 -18.96 -24.33 5.26
N THR A 3 -18.16 -25.21 4.66
CA THR A 3 -17.00 -25.80 5.34
C THR A 3 -15.96 -24.71 5.55
N TYR A 4 -15.80 -24.25 6.78
CA TYR A 4 -14.68 -23.40 7.15
C TYR A 4 -13.40 -24.21 7.04
N VAL A 5 -12.58 -23.92 6.03
CA VAL A 5 -11.25 -24.50 5.91
C VAL A 5 -10.38 -23.84 6.98
N LEU A 6 -10.03 -24.61 8.02
CA LEU A 6 -9.09 -24.16 9.03
C LEU A 6 -7.72 -23.98 8.35
N TYR A 7 -7.07 -22.83 8.56
CA TYR A 7 -5.74 -22.60 8.02
C TYR A 7 -4.76 -23.68 8.50
N SER A 8 -3.98 -24.24 7.57
CA SER A 8 -2.81 -25.06 7.90
C SER A 8 -1.62 -24.63 7.03
N PRO A 9 -0.40 -24.61 7.57
CA PRO A 9 0.80 -24.27 6.79
C PRO A 9 0.96 -25.19 5.59
N ASP A 10 0.83 -26.51 5.77
CA ASP A 10 0.98 -27.47 4.66
C ASP A 10 -0.11 -27.32 3.60
N GLY A 11 -1.36 -27.02 4.00
CA GLY A 11 -2.44 -26.72 3.05
C GLY A 11 -2.13 -25.52 2.18
N ALA A 12 -1.69 -24.41 2.79
CA ALA A 12 -1.31 -23.20 2.06
C ALA A 12 -0.09 -23.41 1.15
N ILE A 13 0.90 -24.17 1.61
CA ILE A 13 2.08 -24.53 0.78
C ILE A 13 1.64 -25.35 -0.43
N ASN A 14 0.81 -26.37 -0.22
CA ASN A 14 0.33 -27.23 -1.29
C ASN A 14 -0.51 -26.45 -2.31
N GLU A 15 -1.37 -25.54 -1.84
CA GLU A 15 -2.17 -24.69 -2.71
C GLU A 15 -1.30 -23.80 -3.61
N PHE A 16 -0.28 -23.13 -3.05
CA PHE A 16 0.66 -22.33 -3.82
C PHE A 16 1.35 -23.15 -4.93
N PHE A 17 1.86 -24.33 -4.59
CA PHE A 17 2.57 -25.18 -5.57
C PHE A 17 1.66 -25.87 -6.59
N ASN A 18 0.37 -26.05 -6.28
CA ASN A 18 -0.59 -26.61 -7.24
C ASN A 18 -1.12 -25.55 -8.21
N SER A 19 -1.36 -24.34 -7.71
CA SER A 19 -2.11 -23.31 -8.43
C SER A 19 -1.21 -22.26 -9.10
N ASN A 20 -0.13 -21.87 -8.44
CA ASN A 20 0.58 -20.63 -8.78
C ASN A 20 1.89 -20.85 -9.54
N THR A 21 2.48 -22.05 -9.51
CA THR A 21 3.77 -22.30 -10.16
C THR A 21 3.92 -23.75 -10.64
N THR A 22 4.84 -24.00 -11.58
CA THR A 22 5.32 -25.37 -11.87
C THR A 22 6.62 -25.71 -11.13
N VAL A 23 7.23 -24.77 -10.42
CA VAL A 23 8.40 -25.02 -9.58
C VAL A 23 7.97 -25.84 -8.36
N THR A 24 8.79 -26.80 -7.95
CA THR A 24 8.49 -27.66 -6.81
C THR A 24 8.99 -27.05 -5.50
N ARG A 25 8.35 -27.42 -4.38
CA ARG A 25 8.83 -27.11 -3.02
C ARG A 25 10.31 -27.46 -2.83
N LYS A 26 10.71 -28.64 -3.32
CA LYS A 26 12.08 -29.12 -3.23
C LYS A 26 13.06 -28.18 -3.94
N GLN A 27 12.74 -27.70 -5.14
CA GLN A 27 13.59 -26.75 -5.86
C GLN A 27 13.75 -25.43 -5.09
N CYS A 28 12.67 -24.91 -4.48
CA CYS A 28 12.74 -23.73 -3.64
C CYS A 28 13.61 -23.94 -2.39
N ASP A 29 13.43 -25.07 -1.69
CA ASP A 29 14.20 -25.42 -0.50
C ASP A 29 15.70 -25.60 -0.82
N GLU A 30 16.02 -26.33 -1.90
CA GLU A 30 17.39 -26.51 -2.38
C GLU A 30 18.02 -25.18 -2.79
N PHE A 31 17.26 -24.27 -3.42
CA PHE A 31 17.73 -22.94 -3.75
C PHE A 31 18.13 -22.17 -2.49
N ALA A 32 17.25 -22.11 -1.49
CA ALA A 32 17.50 -21.41 -0.23
C ALA A 32 18.74 -21.97 0.51
N ILE A 33 18.86 -23.31 0.57
CA ILE A 33 20.01 -24.00 1.17
C ILE A 33 21.28 -23.72 0.39
N SER A 34 21.26 -23.77 -0.95
CA SER A 34 22.45 -23.50 -1.76
C SER A 34 22.95 -22.06 -1.59
N ARG A 35 22.03 -21.12 -1.32
CA ARG A 35 22.33 -19.70 -1.22
C ARG A 35 22.83 -19.28 0.16
N ALA A 36 22.25 -19.83 1.23
CA ALA A 36 22.53 -19.42 2.61
C ALA A 36 23.17 -20.51 3.48
N GLY A 37 23.18 -21.77 3.03
CA GLY A 37 23.56 -22.93 3.83
C GLY A 37 22.49 -23.34 4.84
N GLY A 38 22.83 -24.28 5.72
CA GLY A 38 21.95 -24.72 6.80
C GLY A 38 20.75 -25.54 6.32
N VAL A 39 19.60 -25.35 6.97
CA VAL A 39 18.35 -26.07 6.70
C VAL A 39 17.29 -25.08 6.23
N SER A 40 16.53 -25.43 5.19
CA SER A 40 15.34 -24.67 4.80
C SER A 40 14.18 -25.03 5.73
N THR A 41 13.60 -24.03 6.39
CA THR A 41 12.43 -24.21 7.26
C THR A 41 11.30 -23.28 6.83
N ALA A 42 10.18 -23.85 6.40
CA ALA A 42 8.99 -23.07 6.05
C ALA A 42 8.43 -22.32 7.27
N LEU A 43 8.02 -21.07 7.06
CA LEU A 43 7.34 -20.30 8.10
C LEU A 43 5.98 -20.90 8.45
N GLN A 44 5.57 -20.72 9.71
CA GLN A 44 4.25 -21.14 10.20
C GLN A 44 3.09 -20.42 9.51
N MET A 45 3.35 -19.26 8.91
CA MET A 45 2.36 -18.51 8.15
C MET A 45 2.89 -18.25 6.74
N GLN A 46 2.10 -18.66 5.76
CA GLN A 46 2.39 -18.59 4.34
C GLN A 46 1.38 -17.65 3.67
N GLY A 47 1.84 -16.93 2.66
CA GLY A 47 0.98 -16.09 1.82
C GLY A 47 0.35 -16.93 0.71
N VAL A 48 -0.84 -16.53 0.26
CA VAL A 48 -1.53 -17.19 -0.87
C VAL A 48 -0.69 -17.15 -2.15
N CYS A 49 0.02 -16.04 -2.37
CA CYS A 49 0.83 -15.79 -3.56
C CYS A 49 2.33 -16.05 -3.36
N SER A 50 2.72 -16.70 -2.26
CA SER A 50 4.14 -16.86 -1.95
C SER A 50 4.45 -18.03 -1.03
N TYR A 51 5.50 -18.78 -1.37
CA TYR A 51 6.16 -19.69 -0.45
C TYR A 51 7.32 -18.99 0.25
N THR A 52 7.37 -19.05 1.59
CA THR A 52 8.39 -18.39 2.41
C THR A 52 9.09 -19.36 3.34
N VAL A 53 10.42 -19.35 3.31
CA VAL A 53 11.28 -20.20 4.14
C VAL A 53 12.37 -19.39 4.80
N THR A 54 12.89 -19.90 5.91
CA THR A 54 14.14 -19.42 6.52
C THR A 54 15.26 -20.39 6.18
N ALA A 55 16.48 -19.86 6.04
CA ALA A 55 17.69 -20.64 5.81
C ALA A 55 18.93 -19.92 6.37
N GLY A 56 20.08 -20.58 6.28
CA GLY A 56 21.36 -20.10 6.78
C GLY A 56 21.59 -20.37 8.27
N PRO A 57 22.80 -20.04 8.79
CA PRO A 57 23.13 -20.23 10.20
C PRO A 57 22.12 -19.50 11.08
N ASN A 58 21.56 -20.22 12.07
CA ASN A 58 20.53 -19.72 12.98
C ASN A 58 19.30 -19.10 12.29
N ASN A 59 18.93 -19.58 11.10
CA ASN A 59 17.83 -19.05 10.30
C ASN A 59 17.98 -17.55 9.99
N SER A 60 19.20 -17.06 9.78
CA SER A 60 19.50 -15.63 9.60
C SER A 60 18.95 -15.00 8.32
N LYS A 61 18.51 -15.81 7.35
CA LYS A 61 17.98 -15.36 6.07
C LYS A 61 16.56 -15.87 5.85
N LEU A 62 15.75 -15.06 5.18
CA LEU A 62 14.41 -15.40 4.75
C LEU A 62 14.37 -15.37 3.22
N PHE A 63 13.82 -16.40 2.62
CA PHE A 63 13.61 -16.50 1.18
C PHE A 63 12.13 -16.53 0.88
N GLN A 64 11.70 -15.68 -0.04
CA GLN A 64 10.33 -15.66 -0.50
C GLN A 64 10.29 -15.92 -2.01
N PHE A 65 9.50 -16.92 -2.39
CA PHE A 65 9.25 -17.35 -3.77
C PHE A 65 7.83 -16.94 -4.10
N ARG A 66 7.66 -15.97 -5.00
CA ARG A 66 6.36 -15.35 -5.32
C ARG A 66 5.93 -15.70 -6.72
N ASP A 67 4.63 -15.81 -6.95
CA ASP A 67 4.12 -15.97 -8.31
C ASP A 67 4.26 -14.69 -9.15
N GLU A 68 4.11 -14.86 -10.46
CA GLU A 68 4.32 -13.79 -11.46
C GLU A 68 3.35 -12.60 -11.33
N ASN A 69 2.18 -12.79 -10.72
CA ASN A 69 1.18 -11.73 -10.55
C ASN A 69 1.36 -10.96 -9.24
N SER A 70 2.32 -11.35 -8.41
CA SER A 70 2.53 -10.78 -7.08
C SER A 70 3.99 -10.39 -6.84
N VAL A 71 4.69 -9.89 -7.85
CA VAL A 71 6.09 -9.44 -7.71
C VAL A 71 6.23 -8.29 -6.72
N ILE A 72 7.38 -8.23 -6.02
CA ILE A 72 7.70 -7.12 -5.13
C ILE A 72 8.43 -6.05 -5.94
N ASP A 73 7.89 -4.83 -5.92
CA ASP A 73 8.58 -3.66 -6.46
C ASP A 73 9.76 -3.28 -5.56
N MET A 74 10.98 -3.52 -6.06
CA MET A 74 12.22 -3.23 -5.34
C MET A 74 12.47 -1.73 -5.15
N GLY A 75 11.91 -0.88 -6.00
CA GLY A 75 11.91 0.59 -5.82
C GLY A 75 11.09 0.97 -4.59
N ASN A 76 9.89 0.40 -4.46
CA ASN A 76 9.04 0.63 -3.28
C ASN A 76 9.67 0.10 -1.98
N ILE A 77 10.33 -1.06 -2.01
CA ILE A 77 11.05 -1.57 -0.83
C ILE A 77 12.23 -0.67 -0.46
N SER A 78 13.00 -0.20 -1.44
CA SER A 78 14.13 0.70 -1.20
C SER A 78 13.68 2.03 -0.60
N LEU A 79 12.56 2.57 -1.09
CA LEU A 79 11.94 3.75 -0.52
C LEU A 79 11.46 3.47 0.91
N ALA A 80 10.72 2.39 1.14
CA ALA A 80 10.23 2.02 2.46
C ALA A 80 11.36 1.83 3.48
N LYS A 81 12.49 1.22 3.09
CA LYS A 81 13.69 1.08 3.94
C LYS A 81 14.35 2.43 4.24
N THR A 82 14.34 3.37 3.30
CA THR A 82 14.86 4.73 3.52
C THR A 82 13.99 5.50 4.51
N VAL A 83 12.67 5.32 4.41
CA VAL A 83 11.65 5.99 5.23
C VAL A 83 11.58 5.38 6.64
N HIS A 84 11.70 4.05 6.75
CA HIS A 84 11.56 3.29 8.00
C HIS A 84 12.70 2.26 8.17
N PRO A 85 13.95 2.71 8.40
CA PRO A 85 15.13 1.84 8.38
C PRO A 85 15.11 0.74 9.43
N ASP A 86 14.48 0.98 10.59
CA ASP A 86 14.46 -0.01 11.68
C ASP A 86 13.35 -1.06 11.52
N PHE A 87 12.31 -0.78 10.72
CA PHE A 87 11.13 -1.65 10.61
C PHE A 87 11.07 -2.45 9.30
N VAL A 88 11.72 -1.97 8.24
CA VAL A 88 11.68 -2.63 6.93
C VAL A 88 12.91 -3.53 6.79
N ALA A 89 12.72 -4.81 6.46
CA ALA A 89 13.84 -5.71 6.21
C ALA A 89 14.61 -5.30 4.94
N SER A 90 15.93 -5.51 4.92
CA SER A 90 16.64 -5.47 3.65
C SER A 90 16.14 -6.60 2.74
N CYS A 91 15.98 -6.31 1.44
CA CYS A 91 15.45 -7.24 0.45
C CYS A 91 16.28 -7.18 -0.84
N LYS A 92 16.52 -8.32 -1.46
CA LYS A 92 17.25 -8.46 -2.73
C LYS A 92 16.49 -9.39 -3.66
N TYR A 93 16.25 -8.93 -4.88
CA TYR A 93 15.75 -9.78 -5.95
C TYR A 93 16.89 -10.66 -6.50
N LEU A 94 16.67 -11.96 -6.60
CA LEU A 94 17.65 -12.95 -7.02
C LEU A 94 17.38 -13.55 -8.41
N GLY A 95 16.31 -13.15 -9.09
CA GLY A 95 15.90 -13.66 -10.39
C GLY A 95 14.64 -14.51 -10.35
N THR A 96 14.40 -15.24 -11.43
CA THR A 96 13.27 -16.16 -11.59
C THR A 96 13.74 -17.61 -11.59
N MET A 97 12.82 -18.52 -11.28
CA MET A 97 13.02 -19.96 -11.36
C MET A 97 11.80 -20.62 -12.01
N GLY A 98 12.06 -21.58 -12.91
CA GLY A 98 11.03 -22.26 -13.72
C GLY A 98 10.76 -21.54 -15.05
N ASP A 99 10.30 -22.31 -16.05
CA ASP A 99 10.04 -21.79 -17.40
C ASP A 99 8.57 -21.39 -17.62
N SER A 100 7.63 -22.11 -16.99
CA SER A 100 6.18 -21.88 -17.09
C SER A 100 5.63 -21.58 -15.69
N ARG A 101 4.87 -20.49 -15.52
CA ARG A 101 4.46 -19.97 -14.20
C ARG A 101 5.66 -19.89 -13.23
N PRO A 102 6.69 -19.10 -13.57
CA PRO A 102 7.91 -19.02 -12.78
C PRO A 102 7.63 -18.44 -11.40
N VAL A 103 8.52 -18.74 -10.45
CA VAL A 103 8.59 -17.98 -9.18
C VAL A 103 9.65 -16.91 -9.25
N TYR A 104 9.35 -15.75 -8.67
CA TYR A 104 10.28 -14.65 -8.46
C TYR A 104 10.89 -14.78 -7.07
N VAL A 105 12.22 -14.78 -7.00
CA VAL A 105 12.96 -15.15 -5.79
C VAL A 105 13.52 -13.91 -5.10
N TYR A 106 13.24 -13.77 -3.81
CA TYR A 106 13.71 -12.66 -2.99
C TYR A 106 14.45 -13.19 -1.75
N GLU A 107 15.64 -12.66 -1.49
CA GLU A 107 16.38 -12.85 -0.24
C GLU A 107 16.14 -11.64 0.67
N MET A 108 15.69 -11.90 1.89
CA MET A 108 15.38 -10.90 2.90
C MET A 108 16.18 -11.15 4.18
N GLU A 109 16.48 -10.08 4.89
CA GLU A 109 16.88 -10.16 6.29
C GLU A 109 15.76 -10.76 7.14
N HIS A 110 16.09 -11.75 7.97
CA HIS A 110 15.11 -12.33 8.87
C HIS A 110 15.03 -11.52 10.17
N LEU A 111 14.03 -10.63 10.25
CA LEU A 111 13.69 -9.93 11.48
C LEU A 111 13.05 -10.93 12.47
N THR A 112 13.65 -11.11 13.64
CA THR A 112 13.33 -12.19 14.60
C THR A 112 12.04 -11.96 15.41
N GLY A 113 10.99 -11.43 14.77
CA GLY A 113 9.70 -11.15 15.38
C GLY A 113 8.67 -12.27 15.18
N THR A 114 7.61 -12.23 15.99
CA THR A 114 6.43 -13.09 15.81
C THR A 114 5.32 -12.26 15.17
N ALA A 115 4.68 -12.80 14.13
CA ALA A 115 3.54 -12.14 13.51
C ALA A 115 2.45 -11.83 14.56
N HIS A 116 1.89 -10.62 14.54
CA HIS A 116 0.99 -10.13 15.59
C HIS A 116 -0.21 -11.07 15.86
N ILE A 117 -0.78 -11.66 14.80
CA ILE A 117 -1.88 -12.63 14.89
C ILE A 117 -1.48 -13.95 15.59
N ILE A 118 -0.22 -14.36 15.48
CA ILE A 118 0.35 -15.54 16.15
C ILE A 118 0.71 -15.19 17.60
N ALA A 119 1.22 -13.98 17.83
CA ALA A 119 1.61 -13.51 19.17
C ALA A 119 0.43 -13.47 20.14
N ARG A 120 -0.82 -13.33 19.64
CA ARG A 120 -2.07 -13.33 20.43
C ARG A 120 -1.98 -12.45 21.67
N ILE A 121 -1.50 -11.22 21.50
CA ILE A 121 -1.40 -10.25 22.59
C ILE A 121 -2.81 -10.01 23.15
N PRO A 122 -3.06 -10.29 24.44
CA PRO A 122 -4.39 -10.12 25.01
C PRO A 122 -4.84 -8.65 24.94
N PRO A 123 -6.13 -8.38 24.67
CA PRO A 123 -6.65 -7.00 24.62
C PRO A 123 -6.45 -6.22 25.92
N GLU A 124 -6.45 -6.89 27.07
CA GLU A 124 -6.23 -6.32 28.40
C GLU A 124 -4.77 -5.93 28.68
N ASP A 125 -3.81 -6.42 27.87
CA ASP A 125 -2.40 -6.03 27.99
C ASP A 125 -2.15 -4.66 27.35
N MET A 126 -2.67 -3.63 28.02
CA MET A 126 -2.63 -2.24 27.54
C MET A 126 -1.21 -1.74 27.29
N LEU A 127 -0.20 -2.27 28.00
CA LEU A 127 1.20 -1.86 27.80
C LEU A 127 1.72 -2.33 26.44
N ARG A 128 1.57 -3.63 26.12
CA ARG A 128 2.02 -4.16 24.82
C ARG A 128 1.19 -3.62 23.68
N GLN A 129 -0.14 -3.50 23.86
CA GLN A 129 -1.02 -2.84 22.89
C GLN A 129 -0.56 -1.40 22.60
N ARG A 130 -0.27 -0.61 23.64
CA ARG A 130 0.19 0.78 23.49
C ARG A 130 1.52 0.87 22.75
N ASN A 131 2.46 -0.04 23.00
CA ASN A 131 3.74 -0.03 22.28
C ASN A 131 3.53 -0.30 20.78
N THR A 132 2.77 -1.33 20.42
CA THR A 132 2.42 -1.62 19.02
C THR A 132 1.75 -0.42 18.35
N ILE A 133 0.76 0.21 19.01
CA ILE A 133 0.04 1.38 18.45
C ILE A 133 0.97 2.59 18.28
N LYS A 134 1.90 2.83 19.22
CA LYS A 134 2.91 3.90 19.07
C LYS A 134 3.81 3.67 17.86
N ASP A 135 4.26 2.43 17.65
CA ASP A 135 5.09 2.08 16.51
C ASP A 135 4.30 2.20 15.20
N PHE A 136 3.04 1.76 15.16
CA PHE A 136 2.13 1.99 14.03
C PHE A 136 1.97 3.47 13.71
N ALA A 137 1.83 4.33 14.73
CA ALA A 137 1.73 5.77 14.51
C ALA A 137 3.00 6.38 13.91
N SER A 138 4.17 5.78 14.15
CA SER A 138 5.43 6.24 13.56
C SER A 138 5.49 6.07 12.04
N PHE A 139 4.73 5.12 11.47
CA PHE A 139 4.61 4.97 10.01
C PHE A 139 3.90 6.15 9.33
N ASN A 140 3.11 6.93 10.09
CA ASN A 140 2.44 8.12 9.55
C ASN A 140 3.37 9.35 9.41
N GLN A 141 4.66 9.23 9.77
CA GLN A 141 5.64 10.31 9.63
C GLN A 141 6.09 10.56 8.18
N ILE A 142 5.42 10.01 7.17
CA ILE A 142 5.66 10.27 5.75
C ILE A 142 5.69 11.77 5.43
N PHE A 143 4.87 12.59 6.10
CA PHE A 143 4.90 14.05 5.94
C PHE A 143 6.21 14.70 6.39
N ASP A 144 6.88 14.14 7.41
CA ASP A 144 8.18 14.62 7.87
C ASP A 144 9.28 14.30 6.86
N LEU A 145 9.16 13.19 6.15
CA LEU A 145 10.08 12.81 5.09
C LEU A 145 9.83 13.62 3.81
N LEU A 146 8.56 13.87 3.47
CA LEU A 146 8.19 14.81 2.40
C LEU A 146 8.76 16.20 2.69
N ALA A 147 8.56 16.72 3.91
CA ALA A 147 9.08 18.03 4.30
C ALA A 147 10.61 18.17 4.21
N ARG A 148 11.36 17.08 4.47
CA ARG A 148 12.83 17.10 4.39
C ARG A 148 13.38 17.04 2.97
N ASN A 149 12.68 16.37 2.06
CA ASN A 149 13.19 16.08 0.71
C ASN A 149 12.52 16.88 -0.40
N LEU A 150 11.37 17.51 -0.15
CA LEU A 150 10.74 18.40 -1.12
C LEU A 150 11.51 19.71 -1.25
N LEU A 151 11.49 20.26 -2.47
CA LEU A 151 12.03 21.59 -2.75
C LEU A 151 11.42 22.62 -1.80
N SER A 152 12.23 23.55 -1.31
CA SER A 152 11.83 24.57 -0.32
C SER A 152 10.57 25.36 -0.72
N ARG A 153 10.31 25.52 -2.02
CA ARG A 153 9.09 26.16 -2.54
C ARG A 153 7.79 25.48 -2.10
N PHE A 154 7.82 24.20 -1.73
CA PHE A 154 6.65 23.44 -1.29
C PHE A 154 6.51 23.38 0.23
N ALA A 155 7.49 23.86 1.00
CA ALA A 155 7.45 23.83 2.47
C ALA A 155 6.20 24.51 3.06
N PRO A 156 5.75 25.69 2.57
CA PRO A 156 4.53 26.32 3.11
C PRO A 156 3.27 25.46 2.97
N ASN A 157 3.13 24.76 1.83
CA ASN A 157 1.99 23.88 1.58
C ASN A 157 2.06 22.64 2.49
N LEU A 158 3.26 22.08 2.71
CA LEU A 158 3.44 20.94 3.60
C LEU A 158 3.13 21.29 5.06
N ASP A 159 3.52 22.49 5.51
CA ASP A 159 3.21 22.96 6.87
C ASP A 159 1.70 23.17 7.05
N MET A 160 1.02 23.72 6.04
CA MET A 160 -0.43 23.84 6.02
C MET A 160 -1.09 22.46 6.10
N VAL A 161 -0.70 21.50 5.25
CA VAL A 161 -1.25 20.14 5.27
C VAL A 161 -0.98 19.48 6.62
N ARG A 162 0.23 19.58 7.18
CA ARG A 162 0.56 19.00 8.49
C ARG A 162 -0.34 19.55 9.61
N LYS A 163 -0.67 20.84 9.56
CA LYS A 163 -1.54 21.50 10.54
C LYS A 163 -2.99 21.07 10.41
N GLU A 164 -3.52 20.99 9.19
CA GLU A 164 -4.96 20.78 8.94
C GLU A 164 -5.34 19.28 8.79
N LEU A 165 -4.39 18.41 8.42
CA LEU A 165 -4.63 16.97 8.24
C LEU A 165 -5.27 16.27 9.46
N PRO A 166 -4.86 16.55 10.72
CA PRO A 166 -5.56 15.98 11.88
C PRO A 166 -7.05 16.33 11.94
N ALA A 167 -7.48 17.48 11.40
CA ALA A 167 -8.88 17.86 11.35
C ALA A 167 -9.70 16.96 10.41
N LEU A 168 -9.08 16.38 9.37
CA LEU A 168 -9.74 15.40 8.49
C LEU A 168 -10.13 14.11 9.21
N PHE A 169 -9.38 13.75 10.26
CA PHE A 169 -9.65 12.58 11.10
C PHE A 169 -10.50 12.91 12.34
N SER A 170 -10.86 14.17 12.53
CA SER A 170 -11.83 14.57 13.53
C SER A 170 -13.25 14.20 13.07
N LYS A 171 -14.19 14.03 14.01
CA LYS A 171 -15.62 13.82 13.67
C LYS A 171 -16.28 15.03 13.00
N ALA A 172 -15.52 16.08 12.66
CA ALA A 172 -16.05 17.30 12.07
C ALA A 172 -16.45 17.13 10.60
N LEU A 173 -15.83 16.20 9.87
CA LEU A 173 -16.20 15.93 8.47
C LEU A 173 -17.03 14.64 8.36
N PRO A 174 -18.25 14.70 7.82
CA PRO A 174 -19.02 13.50 7.55
C PRO A 174 -18.35 12.69 6.45
N CYS A 175 -18.31 11.36 6.61
CA CYS A 175 -17.97 10.46 5.52
C CYS A 175 -19.14 10.41 4.54
N VAL A 176 -18.88 10.73 3.28
CA VAL A 176 -19.85 10.71 2.19
C VAL A 176 -19.39 9.76 1.11
N LEU A 177 -20.33 9.32 0.25
CA LEU A 177 -19.97 8.64 -0.97
C LEU A 177 -19.28 9.66 -1.90
N SER A 178 -17.96 9.58 -1.98
CA SER A 178 -17.14 10.47 -2.77
C SER A 178 -16.77 9.80 -4.08
N TYR A 179 -16.86 10.58 -5.15
CA TYR A 179 -16.42 10.17 -6.46
C TYR A 179 -14.89 10.45 -6.56
N GLY A 180 -14.08 9.41 -6.78
CA GLY A 180 -12.62 9.52 -6.73
C GLY A 180 -11.98 10.26 -7.91
N ASP A 181 -12.62 10.24 -9.08
CA ASP A 181 -12.10 10.85 -10.32
C ASP A 181 -13.03 11.92 -10.94
N LEU A 182 -13.62 12.79 -10.12
CA LEU A 182 -14.64 13.75 -10.56
C LEU A 182 -13.99 14.90 -11.35
N ASN A 183 -13.66 14.65 -12.60
CA ASN A 183 -13.00 15.60 -13.50
C ASN A 183 -13.85 15.89 -14.76
N MET A 184 -13.42 16.86 -15.58
CA MET A 184 -14.16 17.29 -16.77
C MET A 184 -14.42 16.19 -17.81
N MET A 185 -13.58 15.15 -17.87
CA MET A 185 -13.77 14.02 -18.81
C MET A 185 -14.94 13.13 -18.40
N ASN A 186 -15.26 13.11 -17.10
CA ASN A 186 -16.32 12.28 -16.53
C ASN A 186 -17.64 13.02 -16.35
N LEU A 187 -17.68 14.33 -16.64
CA LEU A 187 -18.88 15.17 -16.60
C LEU A 187 -19.47 15.34 -18.00
N LEU A 188 -20.69 14.85 -18.20
CA LEU A 188 -21.44 15.07 -19.43
C LEU A 188 -22.33 16.29 -19.26
N VAL A 189 -22.13 17.30 -20.10
CA VAL A 189 -22.90 18.54 -20.11
C VAL A 189 -23.72 18.69 -21.39
N ASN A 190 -24.91 19.27 -21.28
CA ASN A 190 -25.68 19.70 -22.45
C ASN A 190 -25.00 20.92 -23.08
N PRO A 191 -24.52 20.86 -24.33
CA PRO A 191 -23.75 21.94 -24.95
C PRO A 191 -24.56 23.22 -25.18
N LYS A 192 -25.90 23.15 -25.19
CA LYS A 192 -26.78 24.31 -25.38
C LYS A 192 -27.07 25.06 -24.08
N THR A 193 -27.14 24.35 -22.95
CA THR A 193 -27.59 24.92 -21.67
C THR A 193 -26.52 24.91 -20.59
N GLY A 194 -25.46 24.13 -20.75
CA GLY A 194 -24.41 23.95 -19.74
C GLY A 194 -24.81 23.03 -18.58
N ASN A 195 -26.04 22.50 -18.55
CA ASN A 195 -26.47 21.63 -17.46
C ASN A 195 -25.78 20.26 -17.52
N ILE A 196 -25.37 19.75 -16.36
CA ILE A 196 -24.90 18.36 -16.24
C ILE A 196 -26.07 17.42 -16.54
N ILE A 197 -25.87 16.52 -17.50
CA ILE A 197 -26.83 15.49 -17.90
C ILE A 197 -26.39 14.09 -17.49
N GLY A 198 -25.14 13.93 -17.05
CA GLY A 198 -24.62 12.65 -16.58
C GLY A 198 -23.22 12.78 -15.97
N ILE A 199 -22.92 11.81 -15.11
CA ILE A 199 -21.58 11.56 -14.59
C ILE A 199 -21.28 10.09 -14.92
N VAL A 200 -20.16 9.83 -15.57
CA VAL A 200 -19.78 8.47 -16.04
C VAL A 200 -18.64 7.90 -15.19
N ASP A 201 -17.97 6.81 -15.58
CA ASP A 201 -16.77 6.24 -14.94
C ASP A 201 -16.72 6.13 -13.39
N TRP A 202 -17.65 5.38 -12.82
CA TRP A 202 -17.79 5.26 -11.36
C TRP A 202 -16.79 4.28 -10.70
N ALA A 203 -15.69 3.91 -11.36
CA ALA A 203 -14.76 2.88 -10.91
C ALA A 203 -14.03 3.22 -9.60
N GLU A 204 -13.83 4.52 -9.32
CA GLU A 204 -13.13 5.04 -8.15
C GLU A 204 -14.08 5.55 -7.04
N LEU A 205 -15.31 5.01 -6.97
CA LEU A 205 -16.24 5.31 -5.87
C LEU A 205 -15.68 4.85 -4.52
N ARG A 206 -15.61 5.78 -3.55
CA ARG A 206 -15.13 5.47 -2.19
C ARG A 206 -15.93 6.24 -1.14
N ILE A 207 -16.08 5.66 0.04
CA ILE A 207 -16.60 6.39 1.21
C ILE A 207 -15.42 7.12 1.85
N LEU A 208 -15.41 8.45 1.77
CA LEU A 208 -14.31 9.32 2.22
C LEU A 208 -14.86 10.55 2.96
N PRO A 209 -14.05 11.27 3.76
CA PRO A 209 -14.46 12.55 4.30
C PRO A 209 -14.96 13.51 3.21
N PHE A 210 -16.02 14.27 3.49
CA PHE A 210 -16.48 15.33 2.59
C PHE A 210 -15.33 16.26 2.22
N GLY A 211 -15.19 16.56 0.92
CA GLY A 211 -14.12 17.43 0.40
C GLY A 211 -13.20 16.78 -0.63
N PHE A 212 -13.09 15.45 -0.64
CA PHE A 212 -12.14 14.74 -1.52
C PHE A 212 -12.41 14.92 -3.02
N ALA A 213 -13.65 15.17 -3.44
CA ALA A 213 -14.02 15.41 -4.83
C ALA A 213 -14.03 16.90 -5.22
N LEU A 214 -13.77 17.83 -4.29
CA LEU A 214 -13.90 19.28 -4.56
C LEU A 214 -12.86 19.83 -5.54
N TYR A 215 -11.76 19.10 -5.79
CA TYR A 215 -10.84 19.48 -6.86
C TYR A 215 -11.52 19.49 -8.25
N GLY A 216 -12.61 18.74 -8.42
CA GLY A 216 -13.43 18.79 -9.63
C GLY A 216 -14.06 20.17 -9.86
N LEU A 217 -14.47 20.85 -8.78
CA LEU A 217 -14.94 22.24 -8.83
C LEU A 217 -13.80 23.19 -9.22
N GLU A 218 -12.63 23.04 -8.60
CA GLU A 218 -11.45 23.85 -8.95
C GLU A 218 -11.14 23.76 -10.45
N ASN A 219 -11.17 22.55 -11.01
CA ASN A 219 -11.00 22.34 -12.44
C ASN A 219 -12.00 23.15 -13.28
N LEU A 220 -13.27 23.24 -12.89
CA LEU A 220 -14.26 24.06 -13.61
C LEU A 220 -13.99 25.57 -13.50
N LEU A 221 -13.35 26.01 -12.41
CA LEU A 221 -13.10 27.42 -12.10
C LEU A 221 -11.75 27.93 -12.63
N GLY A 222 -10.85 27.06 -13.06
CA GLY A 222 -9.52 27.45 -13.49
C GLY A 222 -8.84 26.46 -14.44
N ARG A 223 -7.54 26.68 -14.62
CA ARG A 223 -6.65 25.81 -15.41
C ARG A 223 -5.22 25.85 -14.87
N MET A 224 -4.50 24.76 -15.09
CA MET A 224 -3.05 24.71 -14.92
C MET A 224 -2.37 24.97 -16.28
N ASP A 225 -1.41 25.90 -16.32
CA ASP A 225 -0.52 26.10 -17.48
C ASP A 225 0.97 26.06 -17.05
N SER A 226 1.90 26.36 -17.96
CA SER A 226 3.35 26.35 -17.67
C SER A 226 3.80 27.35 -16.61
N GLU A 227 2.96 28.34 -16.28
CA GLU A 227 3.22 29.37 -15.29
C GLU A 227 2.47 29.10 -13.96
N GLY A 228 1.67 28.04 -13.91
CA GLY A 228 0.97 27.57 -12.72
C GLY A 228 -0.55 27.59 -12.84
N TRP A 229 -1.22 27.55 -11.69
CA TRP A 229 -2.67 27.57 -11.62
C TRP A 229 -3.23 28.98 -11.86
N ARG A 230 -4.25 29.09 -12.71
CA ARG A 230 -4.94 30.34 -13.03
C ARG A 230 -6.44 30.15 -13.02
N TYR A 231 -7.13 30.97 -12.25
CA TYR A 231 -8.59 31.06 -12.29
C TYR A 231 -9.08 31.80 -13.53
N TYR A 232 -10.27 31.43 -14.02
CA TYR A 232 -10.95 32.16 -15.07
C TYR A 232 -11.55 33.47 -14.56
N ASP A 233 -11.84 34.39 -15.49
CA ASP A 233 -12.57 35.61 -15.15
C ASP A 233 -13.95 35.27 -14.59
N GLY A 234 -14.34 35.93 -13.50
CA GLY A 234 -15.63 35.69 -12.83
C GLY A 234 -15.69 34.43 -11.96
N TYR A 235 -14.57 33.72 -11.74
CA TYR A 235 -14.58 32.47 -10.96
C TYR A 235 -15.19 32.61 -9.56
N ARG A 236 -15.04 33.78 -8.89
CA ARG A 236 -15.62 34.02 -7.56
C ARG A 236 -17.15 33.99 -7.56
N GLU A 237 -17.77 34.49 -8.64
CA GLU A 237 -19.22 34.44 -8.80
C GLU A 237 -19.68 32.98 -8.94
N LEU A 238 -18.99 32.21 -9.78
CA LEU A 238 -19.27 30.78 -9.99
C LEU A 238 -19.02 29.94 -8.72
N GLU A 239 -17.94 30.23 -7.98
CA GLU A 239 -17.63 29.60 -6.70
C GLU A 239 -18.72 29.86 -5.66
N SER A 240 -19.28 31.08 -5.62
CA SER A 240 -20.36 31.44 -4.69
C SER A 240 -21.69 30.74 -4.97
N LEU A 241 -21.87 30.13 -6.15
CA LEU A 241 -23.04 29.30 -6.44
C LEU A 241 -22.94 27.91 -5.78
N PHE A 242 -21.72 27.48 -5.41
CA PHE A 242 -21.48 26.16 -4.84
C PHE A 242 -21.56 26.15 -3.30
N TRP A 243 -21.12 27.23 -2.64
CA TRP A 243 -21.07 27.38 -1.18
C TRP A 243 -22.29 28.08 -0.60
#